data_AF-A0A445D9M7-F1
#
_entry.id   AF-A0A445D9M7-F1
#
_cell.length_a   1.000
_cell.length_b   1.000
_cell.length_c   1.000
_cell.angle_alpha   90.00
_cell.angle_beta   90.00
_cell.angle_gamma   90.00
#
_symmetry.space_group_name_H-M   'P 1'
#
loop_
_entity.id
_entity.type
_entity.pdbx_description
1 polymer ?
#
loop_
_entity_poly.entity_id
_entity_poly.type
_entity_poly.pdbx_seq_one_letter_code
_entity_poly.pdbx_strand_id
1 'polypeptide(L)' 'MNAFSHVPPGFRFHPTDEELVDYYLRKKIASKRIDLDVIKDVDLYKIEPWDLQGTYENH' A
#
# COMPACT_ATOMS: atom_id res chain seq x y z
N MET A 1 -10.62 11.06 -2.59
CA MET A 1 -11.01 11.18 -1.17
C MET A 1 -9.95 10.45 -0.38
N ASN A 2 -9.23 11.14 0.51
CA ASN A 2 -8.10 10.56 1.22
C ASN A 2 -8.65 9.60 2.29
N ALA A 3 -8.61 8.29 2.02
CA ALA A 3 -9.29 7.26 2.82
C ALA A 3 -8.85 7.22 4.29
N PHE A 4 -7.68 7.77 4.61
CA PHE A 4 -7.12 7.83 5.96
C PHE A 4 -7.80 8.82 6.90
N SER A 5 -8.58 9.78 6.39
CA SER A 5 -9.21 10.84 7.20
C SER A 5 -10.35 10.37 8.12
N HIS A 6 -10.80 9.12 7.99
CA HIS A 6 -11.93 8.55 8.75
C HIS A 6 -11.58 7.29 9.56
N VAL A 7 -10.29 6.97 9.72
CA VAL A 7 -9.87 5.73 10.34
C VAL A 7 -9.62 5.93 11.85
N PRO A 8 -10.22 5.11 12.74
CA PRO A 8 -9.97 5.20 14.18
C PRO A 8 -8.50 4.99 14.56
N PRO A 9 -8.01 5.61 15.64
CA PRO A 9 -6.68 5.33 16.18
C PRO A 9 -6.48 3.84 16.45
N GLY A 10 -5.31 3.32 16.09
CA GLY A 10 -4.96 1.91 16.29
C GLY A 10 -5.27 1.00 15.10
N PHE A 11 -6.10 1.44 14.14
CA PHE A 11 -6.26 0.73 12.87
C PHE A 11 -4.97 0.82 12.06
N ARG A 12 -4.54 -0.31 11.51
CA ARG A 12 -3.32 -0.40 10.70
C ARG A 12 -3.60 -1.29 9.51
N PHE A 13 -2.81 -1.09 8.46
CA PHE A 13 -2.76 -2.05 7.37
C PHE A 13 -2.09 -3.34 7.89
N HIS A 14 -2.91 -4.38 8.09
CA HIS A 14 -2.47 -5.70 8.55
C HIS A 14 -3.29 -6.79 7.85
N PRO A 15 -3.19 -6.90 6.51
CA PRO A 15 -3.94 -7.91 5.76
C PRO A 15 -3.40 -9.32 6.01
N THR A 16 -4.26 -10.31 5.83
CA THR A 16 -3.89 -11.72 5.71
C THR A 16 -3.27 -12.02 4.33
N ASP A 17 -2.62 -13.18 4.19
CA ASP A 17 -2.07 -13.62 2.90
C ASP A 17 -3.15 -13.75 1.82
N GLU A 18 -4.33 -14.24 2.19
CA GLU A 18 -5.48 -14.35 1.29
C GLU A 18 -5.93 -12.97 0.80
N GLU A 19 -6.02 -11.99 1.69
CA GLU A 19 -6.38 -10.62 1.31
C GLU A 19 -5.32 -9.96 0.42
N LEU A 20 -4.03 -10.18 0.69
CA LEU A 20 -2.94 -9.69 -0.15
C LEU A 20 -3.05 -10.20 -1.59
N VAL A 21 -3.31 -11.50 -1.76
CA VAL A 21 -3.40 -12.11 -3.09
C VAL A 21 -4.73 -11.80 -3.76
N ASP A 22 -5.84 -12.14 -3.11
CA ASP A 22 -7.16 -12.16 -3.75
C ASP A 22 -7.79 -10.78 -3.83
N TYR A 23 -7.57 -9.91 -2.84
CA TYR A 23 -8.06 -8.53 -2.91
C TYR A 23 -7.05 -7.63 -3.61
N TYR A 24 -5.80 -7.51 -3.14
CA TYR A 24 -4.89 -6.49 -3.69
C TYR A 24 -4.28 -6.89 -5.03
N LEU A 25 -3.56 -8.02 -5.08
CA LEU A 25 -2.82 -8.42 -6.29
C LEU A 25 -3.76 -8.72 -7.46
N ARG A 26 -4.79 -9.56 -7.25
CA ARG A 26 -5.74 -9.93 -8.31
C ARG A 26 -6.53 -8.73 -8.85
N LYS A 27 -6.91 -7.77 -8.00
CA LYS A 27 -7.58 -6.55 -8.48
C LYS A 27 -6.64 -5.70 -9.31
N LYS A 28 -5.38 -5.53 -8.86
CA LYS A 28 -4.37 -4.76 -9.59
C LYS A 28 -4.14 -5.31 -11.00
N ILE A 29 -3.89 -6.61 -11.15
CA ILE A 29 -3.69 -7.23 -12.48
C ILE A 29 -4.94 -7.16 -13.36
N ALA A 30 -6.13 -7.14 -12.77
CA ALA A 30 -7.40 -7.00 -13.47
C ALA A 30 -7.79 -5.53 -13.72
N SER A 31 -6.91 -4.56 -13.40
CA SER A 31 -7.19 -3.11 -13.47
C SER A 31 -8.48 -2.70 -12.74
N LYS A 32 -8.83 -3.43 -11.68
CA LYS A 32 -9.99 -3.13 -10.83
C LYS A 32 -9.60 -2.11 -9.78
N ARG A 33 -10.55 -1.24 -9.43
CA ARG A 33 -10.38 -0.27 -8.35
C ARG A 33 -10.10 -0.97 -7.01
N ILE A 34 -9.09 -0.49 -6.30
CA ILE A 34 -8.74 -0.83 -4.93
C ILE A 34 -9.16 0.37 -4.06
N ASP A 35 -9.89 0.11 -2.98
CA ASP A 35 -10.51 1.20 -2.19
C ASP A 35 -9.48 1.95 -1.34
N LEU A 36 -8.36 1.30 -1.02
CA LEU A 36 -7.27 1.82 -0.21
C LEU A 36 -6.00 1.95 -1.06
N ASP A 37 -5.55 3.18 -1.27
CA ASP A 37 -4.28 3.49 -1.94
C ASP A 37 -3.11 3.39 -0.95
N VAL A 38 -2.89 2.17 -0.44
CA VAL A 38 -1.89 1.86 0.61
C VAL A 38 -0.63 1.20 0.05
N ILE A 39 -0.68 0.60 -1.14
CA ILE A 39 0.44 -0.08 -1.79
C ILE A 39 0.92 0.75 -2.98
N LYS A 40 2.13 1.30 -2.91
CA LYS A 40 2.75 2.09 -3.98
C LYS A 40 3.36 1.20 -5.08
N ASP A 41 3.38 1.72 -6.30
CA ASP A 41 4.11 1.13 -7.42
C ASP A 41 5.59 1.51 -7.36
N VAL A 42 6.48 0.52 -7.36
CA VAL A 42 7.93 0.72 -7.36
C VAL A 42 8.61 -0.42 -8.13
N ASP A 43 9.71 -0.10 -8.80
CA ASP A 43 10.61 -1.10 -9.37
C ASP A 43 11.57 -1.58 -8.27
N LEU A 44 11.19 -2.67 -7.60
CA LEU A 44 11.91 -3.23 -6.45
C LEU A 44 13.36 -3.63 -6.77
N TYR A 45 13.68 -3.89 -8.05
CA TYR A 45 15.02 -4.34 -8.44
C TYR A 45 15.98 -3.18 -8.77
N LYS A 46 15.48 -1.94 -8.75
CA LYS A 46 16.28 -0.74 -9.02
C LYS A 46 16.44 0.18 -7.81
N ILE A 47 15.89 -0.22 -6.67
CA ILE A 47 15.92 0.56 -5.43
C ILE A 47 16.65 -0.23 -4.36
N GLU A 48 17.51 0.46 -3.61
CA GLU A 48 18.14 -0.16 -2.46
C GLU A 48 17.10 -0.37 -1.35
N PRO A 49 17.21 -1.45 -0.56
CA PRO A 49 16.20 -1.76 0.47
C PRO A 49 15.94 -0.63 1.47
N TRP A 50 16.95 0.18 1.79
CA TRP A 50 16.82 1.30 2.73
C TRP A 50 16.10 2.52 2.15
N ASP A 51 16.08 2.66 0.82
CA ASP A 51 15.42 3.77 0.12
C ASP A 51 13.90 3.53 -0.05
N LEU A 52 13.42 2.31 0.20
CA LEU A 52 12.00 1.94 0.12
C LEU A 52 11.10 2.70 1.10
N GLN A 53 11.66 3.18 2.22
CA GLN A 53 10.90 3.75 3.34
C GLN A 53 10.28 5.11 3.00
N GLY A 54 10.64 5.69 1.84
CA GLY A 54 10.37 7.08 1.52
C GLY A 54 11.26 7.97 2.38
N THR A 55 11.94 8.92 1.75
CA THR A 55 12.72 9.93 2.45
C THR A 55 11.91 10.52 3.60
N TYR A 56 12.47 10.47 4.82
CA TYR A 56 12.04 11.34 5.91
C TYR A 56 12.35 12.78 5.48
N GLU A 57 11.45 13.41 4.71
CA GLU A 57 11.49 14.85 4.55
C GLU A 57 11.13 15.45 5.91
N ASN A 58 12.17 15.72 6.71
CA ASN A 58 12.11 16.53 7.90
C ASN A 58 11.63 17.93 7.48
N HIS A 59 10.34 18.20 7.69
CA HIS A 59 9.85 19.55 7.91
C HIS A 59 9.87 19.87 9.40
#